data_AF-A1YEX2-F1
#
_entry.id   AF-A1YEX2-F1
#
_cell.length_a   1.000
_cell.length_b   1.000
_cell.length_c   1.000
_cell.angle_alpha   90.00
_cell.angle_beta   90.00
_cell.angle_gamma   90.00
#
_symmetry.space_group_name_H-M   'P 1'
#
loop_
_entity.id
_entity.type
_entity.pdbx_description
1 polymer ?
#
loop_
_entity_poly.entity_id
_entity_poly.type
_entity_poly.pdbx_seq_one_letter_code
_entity_poly.pdbx_strand_id
1 'polypeptide(L)'
;VLSSSAASSTITALSPGGALMQGGTQQAINQMVPNDIQSELKHLYVAVGELLRHFWSCFPVNTPFLEEKVVKMKSNLERFQVTKLCPFQEKIRRQYLSTNLVSHIEEMLQTAYNKLHTWQSRRLMKKT
;
A
#
# COMPACT_ATOMS: atom_id res chain seq x y z
N VAL A 1 47.25 20.11 -11.66
CA VAL A 1 47.49 20.34 -10.22
C VAL A 1 46.18 20.82 -9.62
N LEU A 2 45.64 20.15 -8.61
CA LEU A 2 44.39 20.58 -7.97
C LEU A 2 44.67 21.80 -7.09
N SER A 3 43.90 22.87 -7.25
CA SER A 3 44.00 24.04 -6.37
C SER A 3 43.43 23.70 -4.98
N SER A 4 44.09 24.19 -3.93
CA SER A 4 43.68 23.99 -2.53
C SER A 4 42.23 24.45 -2.28
N SER A 5 41.80 25.51 -2.95
CA SER A 5 40.42 26.01 -2.87
C SER A 5 39.41 25.03 -3.46
N ALA A 6 39.71 24.49 -4.65
CA ALA A 6 38.87 23.49 -5.31
C ALA A 6 38.79 22.19 -4.49
N ALA A 7 39.91 21.75 -3.91
CA ALA A 7 39.94 20.60 -3.02
C ALA A 7 39.08 20.83 -1.77
N SER A 8 39.20 21.99 -1.12
CA SER A 8 38.43 22.32 0.08
C SER A 8 36.93 22.40 -0.20
N SER A 9 36.53 23.06 -1.29
CA SER A 9 35.12 23.16 -1.69
C SER A 9 34.52 21.79 -2.03
N THR A 10 35.31 20.91 -2.64
CA THR A 10 34.89 19.53 -2.95
C THR A 10 34.72 18.71 -1.68
N ILE A 11 35.61 18.85 -0.69
CA ILE A 11 35.46 18.22 0.63
C ILE A 11 34.17 18.69 1.31
N THR A 12 33.88 20.00 1.31
CA THR A 12 32.63 20.52 1.89
C THR A 12 31.39 19.99 1.16
N ALA A 13 31.45 19.81 -0.16
CA ALA A 13 30.35 19.26 -0.93
C ALA A 13 30.09 17.77 -0.65
N LEU A 14 31.14 17.01 -0.29
CA LEU A 14 31.11 15.58 0.03
C LEU A 14 30.95 15.27 1.52
N SER A 15 31.08 16.26 2.40
CA SER A 15 30.84 16.11 3.84
C SER A 15 29.36 15.81 4.13
N PRO A 16 29.03 15.18 5.28
CA PRO A 16 27.65 14.99 5.71
C PRO A 16 26.89 16.32 5.76
N GLY A 17 25.80 16.45 4.98
CA GLY A 17 25.04 17.70 4.82
C GLY A 17 25.54 18.63 3.71
N GLY A 18 26.61 18.27 3.00
CA GLY A 18 27.10 18.96 1.81
C GLY A 18 26.20 18.76 0.59
N ALA A 19 26.33 19.65 -0.39
CA ALA A 19 25.44 19.71 -1.56
C ALA A 19 25.36 18.40 -2.37
N LEU A 20 26.39 17.55 -2.32
CA LEU A 20 26.44 16.27 -3.04
C LEU A 20 26.08 15.07 -2.17
N MET A 21 26.01 15.23 -0.84
CA MET A 21 25.45 14.24 0.10
C MET A 21 23.94 14.42 0.28
N GLN A 22 23.19 14.60 -0.82
CA GLN A 22 21.71 14.69 -0.81
C GLN A 22 20.99 13.34 -0.64
N GLY A 23 21.71 12.26 -0.31
CA GLY A 23 21.10 10.97 -0.02
C GLY A 23 22.10 10.09 0.75
N GLY A 24 21.71 9.28 1.72
CA GLY A 24 20.40 9.09 2.27
C GLY A 24 20.53 8.43 3.62
N THR A 25 20.04 9.07 4.66
CA THR A 25 19.42 8.31 5.74
C THR A 25 18.05 7.88 5.24
N GLN A 26 18.01 6.97 4.26
CA GLN A 26 16.93 5.99 4.28
C GLN A 26 17.19 5.18 5.55
N GLN A 27 16.78 5.74 6.70
CA GLN A 27 16.65 4.93 7.90
C GLN A 27 15.80 3.76 7.46
N ALA A 28 16.39 2.56 7.47
CA ALA A 28 15.67 1.37 7.07
C ALA A 28 14.40 1.35 7.92
N ILE A 29 13.24 1.45 7.28
CA ILE A 29 11.93 1.53 7.93
C ILE A 29 11.77 0.38 8.94
N ASN A 30 12.44 -0.75 8.66
CA ASN A 30 12.59 -1.93 9.51
C ASN A 30 13.20 -1.67 10.90
N GLN A 31 13.98 -0.60 11.09
CA GLN A 31 14.52 -0.19 12.40
C GLN A 31 13.61 0.79 13.15
N MET A 32 12.64 1.39 12.46
CA MET A 32 11.73 2.39 13.03
C MET A 32 10.38 1.80 13.45
N VAL A 33 10.02 0.63 12.90
CA VAL A 33 8.75 -0.07 13.18
C VAL A 33 9.00 -1.29 14.08
N PRO A 34 8.31 -1.41 15.24
CA PRO A 34 8.44 -2.57 16.12
C PRO A 34 8.15 -3.90 15.40
N ASN A 35 8.85 -4.97 15.78
CA ASN A 35 8.71 -6.30 15.17
C ASN A 35 7.26 -6.82 15.19
N ASP A 36 6.51 -6.52 16.25
CA ASP A 36 5.10 -6.89 16.36
C ASP A 36 4.23 -6.25 15.27
N ILE A 37 4.48 -4.97 14.95
CA ILE A 37 3.76 -4.24 13.90
C ILE A 37 4.14 -4.78 12.53
N GLN A 38 5.41 -5.16 12.32
CA GLN A 38 5.84 -5.80 11.08
C GLN A 38 5.17 -7.17 10.88
N SER A 39 5.06 -7.97 11.94
CA SER A 39 4.39 -9.28 11.91
C SER A 39 2.91 -9.14 11.55
N GLU A 40 2.21 -8.21 12.22
CA GLU A 40 0.80 -7.93 11.95
C GLU A 40 0.57 -7.39 10.53
N LEU A 41 1.45 -6.49 10.05
CA LEU A 41 1.42 -6.00 8.68
C LEU A 41 1.58 -7.13 7.66
N LYS A 42 2.52 -8.07 7.88
CA LYS A 42 2.68 -9.25 7.02
C LYS A 42 1.40 -10.07 6.96
N HIS A 43 0.73 -10.30 8.09
CA HIS A 43 -0.55 -11.01 8.11
C HIS A 43 -1.64 -10.26 7.33
N LEU A 44 -1.69 -8.92 7.43
CA LEU A 44 -2.62 -8.12 6.63
C LEU A 44 -2.35 -8.26 5.13
N TYR A 45 -1.08 -8.25 4.71
CA TYR A 45 -0.70 -8.46 3.31
C TYR A 45 -1.09 -9.85 2.78
N VAL A 46 -0.86 -10.90 3.57
CA VAL A 46 -1.28 -12.26 3.18
C VAL A 46 -2.81 -12.33 3.06
N ALA A 47 -3.53 -11.78 4.03
CA ALA A 47 -4.99 -11.79 4.03
C ALA A 47 -5.59 -11.00 2.85
N VAL A 48 -5.13 -9.77 2.62
CA VAL A 48 -5.61 -8.95 1.50
C VAL A 48 -5.19 -9.53 0.15
N GLY A 49 -3.98 -10.09 0.07
CA GLY A 49 -3.48 -10.77 -1.13
C GLY A 49 -4.38 -11.94 -1.53
N GLU A 50 -4.80 -12.75 -0.56
CA GLU A 50 -5.69 -13.89 -0.81
C GLU A 50 -7.11 -13.45 -1.21
N LEU A 51 -7.66 -12.43 -0.52
CA LEU A 51 -8.95 -11.84 -0.89
C LEU A 51 -8.92 -11.28 -2.30
N LEU A 52 -7.86 -10.53 -2.65
CA LEU A 52 -7.69 -9.96 -3.98
C LEU A 52 -7.45 -11.04 -5.03
N ARG A 53 -6.68 -12.09 -4.74
CA ARG A 53 -6.52 -13.24 -5.64
C ARG A 53 -7.87 -13.84 -6.02
N HIS A 54 -8.73 -14.08 -5.04
CA HIS A 54 -10.09 -14.56 -5.29
C HIS A 54 -10.96 -13.54 -6.02
N PHE A 55 -10.86 -12.26 -5.68
CA PHE A 55 -11.56 -11.18 -6.38
C PHE A 55 -11.20 -11.15 -7.87
N TRP A 56 -9.90 -11.09 -8.19
CA TRP A 56 -9.40 -11.00 -9.56
C TRP A 56 -9.68 -12.28 -10.36
N SER A 57 -9.72 -13.45 -9.70
CA SER A 57 -10.15 -14.71 -10.34
C SER A 57 -11.58 -14.68 -10.88
N CYS A 58 -12.41 -13.74 -10.44
CA CYS A 58 -13.78 -13.59 -10.94
C CYS A 58 -13.84 -12.85 -12.28
N PHE A 59 -12.75 -12.23 -12.72
CA PHE A 59 -12.71 -11.47 -13.96
C PHE A 59 -12.01 -12.26 -15.08
N PRO A 60 -12.56 -12.24 -16.31
CA PRO A 60 -13.78 -11.55 -16.74
C PRO A 60 -15.06 -12.24 -16.24
N VAL A 61 -16.04 -11.42 -15.81
CA VAL A 61 -17.31 -11.89 -15.21
C VAL A 61 -18.26 -12.35 -16.31
N ASN A 62 -18.04 -13.56 -16.82
CA ASN A 62 -18.76 -14.10 -17.98
C ASN A 62 -19.93 -15.03 -17.61
N THR A 63 -20.07 -15.39 -16.33
CA THR A 63 -21.09 -16.32 -15.85
C THR A 63 -21.86 -15.72 -14.66
N PRO A 64 -23.14 -16.06 -14.46
CA PRO A 64 -23.93 -15.57 -13.33
C PRO A 64 -23.32 -15.96 -11.98
N PHE A 65 -22.66 -17.13 -11.91
CA PHE A 65 -21.92 -17.57 -10.73
C PHE A 65 -20.79 -16.59 -10.36
N LEU A 66 -20.03 -16.11 -11.35
CA LEU A 66 -18.97 -15.12 -11.11
C LEU A 66 -19.52 -13.76 -10.73
N GLU A 67 -20.71 -13.38 -11.22
CA GLU A 67 -21.38 -12.14 -10.81
C GLU A 67 -21.74 -12.18 -9.32
N GLU A 68 -22.36 -13.26 -8.87
CA GLU A 68 -22.74 -13.41 -7.48
C GLU A 68 -21.49 -13.47 -6.58
N LYS A 69 -20.45 -14.18 -7.04
CA LYS A 69 -19.16 -14.27 -6.36
C LYS A 69 -18.46 -12.92 -6.25
N VAL A 70 -18.46 -12.09 -7.29
CA VAL A 70 -17.78 -10.78 -7.24
C VAL A 70 -18.53 -9.80 -6.32
N VAL A 71 -19.86 -9.85 -6.29
CA VAL A 71 -20.68 -9.07 -5.33
C VAL A 71 -20.40 -9.52 -3.90
N LYS A 72 -20.37 -10.83 -3.64
CA LYS A 72 -19.99 -11.37 -2.32
C LYS A 72 -18.57 -10.98 -1.93
N MET A 73 -17.65 -10.96 -2.89
CA MET A 73 -16.27 -10.57 -2.64
C MET A 73 -16.15 -9.10 -2.25
N LYS A 74 -16.96 -8.20 -2.82
CA LYS A 74 -17.05 -6.80 -2.37
C LYS A 74 -17.32 -6.73 -0.87
N SER A 75 -18.34 -7.44 -0.38
CA SER A 75 -18.68 -7.46 1.05
C SER A 75 -17.57 -8.05 1.91
N ASN A 76 -16.82 -9.03 1.40
CA ASN A 76 -15.65 -9.57 2.10
C ASN A 76 -14.52 -8.54 2.22
N LEU A 77 -14.25 -7.76 1.16
CA LEU A 77 -13.25 -6.69 1.17
C LEU A 77 -13.65 -5.57 2.14
N GLU A 78 -14.92 -5.14 2.12
CA GLU A 78 -15.47 -4.15 3.05
C GLU A 78 -15.35 -4.63 4.50
N ARG A 79 -15.70 -5.89 4.77
CA ARG A 79 -15.57 -6.49 6.09
C ARG A 79 -14.09 -6.57 6.53
N PHE A 80 -13.17 -6.91 5.63
CA PHE A 80 -11.74 -6.93 5.94
C PHE A 80 -11.24 -5.54 6.36
N GLN A 81 -11.66 -4.48 5.66
CA GLN A 81 -11.30 -3.11 6.02
C GLN A 81 -11.75 -2.77 7.44
N VAL A 82 -13.04 -2.97 7.74
CA VAL A 82 -13.62 -2.61 9.05
C VAL A 82 -13.04 -3.46 10.19
N THR A 83 -12.83 -4.76 9.96
CA THR A 83 -12.49 -5.69 11.05
C THR A 83 -10.99 -5.88 11.27
N LYS A 84 -10.15 -5.58 10.27
CA LYS A 84 -8.70 -5.83 10.33
C LYS A 84 -7.89 -4.56 10.04
N LEU A 85 -8.20 -3.86 8.94
CA LEU A 85 -7.40 -2.71 8.51
C LEU A 85 -7.60 -1.49 9.42
N CYS A 86 -8.85 -1.09 9.71
CA CYS A 86 -9.14 0.06 10.56
C CYS A 86 -8.62 -0.10 12.01
N PRO A 87 -8.77 -1.27 12.67
CA PRO A 87 -8.17 -1.48 13.99
C PRO A 87 -6.65 -1.38 13.98
N PHE A 88 -5.99 -1.85 12.91
CA PHE A 88 -4.55 -1.76 12.77
C PHE A 88 -4.09 -0.30 12.52
N GLN A 89 -4.81 0.46 11.69
CA GLN A 89 -4.59 1.89 11.51
C GLN A 89 -4.68 2.67 12.83
N GLU A 90 -5.72 2.40 13.61
CA GLU A 90 -5.91 3.02 14.92
C GLU A 90 -4.79 2.65 15.89
N LYS A 91 -4.30 1.40 15.85
CA LYS A 91 -3.14 0.95 16.63
C LYS A 91 -1.85 1.70 16.24
N ILE A 92 -1.57 1.88 14.95
CA ILE A 92 -0.43 2.66 14.45
C ILE A 92 -0.53 4.11 14.91
N ARG A 93 -1.71 4.72 14.78
CA ARG A 93 -1.97 6.11 15.17
C ARG A 93 -1.71 6.34 16.67
N ARG A 94 -2.10 5.38 17.52
CA ARG A 94 -1.83 5.42 18.98
C ARG A 94 -0.35 5.31 19.32
N GLN A 95 0.44 4.65 18.48
CA GLN A 95 1.88 4.50 18.68
C GLN A 95 2.70 5.65 18.07
N TYR A 96 2.05 6.72 17.58
CA TYR A 96 2.69 7.90 16.95
C TYR A 96 3.63 7.55 15.80
N LEU A 97 3.41 6.41 15.14
CA LEU A 97 4.14 6.04 13.94
C LEU A 97 3.63 6.92 12.79
N SER A 98 4.46 7.88 12.36
CA SER A 98 4.15 8.81 11.26
C SER A 98 4.22 8.15 9.88
N THR A 99 4.63 6.89 9.81
CA THR A 99 4.74 6.13 8.57
C THR A 99 3.37 5.63 8.13
N ASN A 100 3.00 5.94 6.89
CA ASN A 100 1.74 5.51 6.29
C ASN A 100 1.85 4.04 5.81
N LEU A 101 2.03 3.11 6.75
CA LEU A 101 2.38 1.71 6.47
C LEU A 101 1.30 0.92 5.71
N VAL A 102 0.07 1.40 5.74
CA VAL A 102 -1.11 0.75 5.15
C VAL A 102 -1.55 1.34 3.83
N SER A 103 -0.96 2.48 3.40
CA SER A 103 -1.40 3.19 2.19
C SER A 103 -1.42 2.28 0.96
N HIS A 104 -0.43 1.41 0.83
CA HIS A 104 -0.37 0.47 -0.28
C HIS A 104 -1.51 -0.57 -0.24
N ILE A 105 -1.87 -1.09 0.94
CA ILE A 105 -3.02 -1.99 1.09
C ILE A 105 -4.32 -1.26 0.68
N GLU A 106 -4.46 0.01 1.07
CA GLU A 106 -5.60 0.84 0.68
C GLU A 106 -5.65 1.06 -0.85
N GLU A 107 -4.53 1.33 -1.50
CA GLU A 107 -4.44 1.46 -2.95
C GLU A 107 -4.83 0.15 -3.67
N MET A 108 -4.39 -1.00 -3.17
CA MET A 108 -4.77 -2.31 -3.72
C MET A 108 -6.27 -2.54 -3.64
N LEU A 109 -6.89 -2.20 -2.49
CA LEU A 109 -8.33 -2.30 -2.28
C LEU A 109 -9.09 -1.31 -3.17
N GLN A 110 -8.61 -0.07 -3.26
CA GLN A 110 -9.22 0.97 -4.10
C GLN A 110 -9.20 0.58 -5.57
N THR A 111 -8.12 -0.04 -6.03
CA THR A 111 -8.01 -0.57 -7.41
C THR A 111 -9.05 -1.65 -7.68
N ALA A 112 -9.29 -2.55 -6.72
CA ALA A 112 -10.34 -3.56 -6.82
C ALA A 112 -11.74 -2.92 -6.87
N TYR A 113 -12.02 -1.93 -6.00
CA TYR A 113 -13.29 -1.21 -6.01
C TYR A 113 -13.53 -0.45 -7.32
N ASN A 114 -12.51 0.21 -7.86
CA ASN A 114 -12.59 0.91 -9.14
C ASN A 114 -12.92 -0.06 -10.28
N LYS A 115 -12.30 -1.26 -10.30
CA LYS A 115 -12.62 -2.30 -11.28
C LYS A 115 -14.08 -2.75 -11.14
N LEU A 116 -14.54 -3.00 -9.92
CA LEU A 116 -15.91 -3.43 -9.66
C LEU A 116 -16.92 -2.38 -10.10
N HIS A 117 -16.70 -1.12 -9.72
CA HIS A 117 -17.55 0.00 -10.10
C HIS A 117 -17.63 0.14 -11.62
N THR A 118 -16.48 0.11 -12.31
CA THR A 118 -16.43 0.17 -13.79
C THR A 118 -17.23 -0.96 -14.42
N TRP A 119 -17.13 -2.18 -13.89
CA TRP A 119 -17.91 -3.33 -14.38
C TRP A 119 -19.41 -3.14 -14.13
N GLN A 120 -19.82 -2.70 -12.94
CA GLN A 120 -21.22 -2.43 -12.60
C GLN A 120 -21.83 -1.35 -13.49
N SER A 121 -21.13 -0.24 -13.71
CA SER A 121 -21.58 0.86 -14.58
C SER A 121 -21.78 0.40 -16.02
N ARG A 122 -20.81 -0.34 -16.59
CA ARG A 122 -20.96 -0.92 -17.95
C ARG A 122 -22.14 -1.89 -18.06
N ARG A 123 -22.46 -2.62 -16.99
CA ARG A 123 -23.60 -3.53 -16.97
C ARG A 123 -24.92 -2.78 -16.94
N LEU A 124 -25.02 -1.69 -16.18
CA LEU A 124 -26.20 -0.82 -16.15
C LEU A 124 -26.48 -0.21 -17.54
N MET A 125 -25.44 0.24 -18.25
CA MET A 125 -25.58 0.78 -19.61
C MET A 125 -26.00 -0.24 -20.67
N LYS A 126 -25.76 -1.54 -20.45
CA LYS A 126 -26.21 -2.61 -21.37
C LYS A 126 -27.67 -3.02 -21.16
N LYS A 127 -28.31 -2.58 -20.07
CA LYS A 127 -29.69 -2.89 -19.73
C LYS A 127 -30.69 -1.79 -20.13
N THR A 128 -30.18 -0.64 -20.57
CA THR A 128 -30.96 0.47 -21.15
C THR A 128 -30.90 0.37 -22.67
#